data_AF-A0A2V9X921-F1
#
_entry.id   AF-A0A2V9X921-F1
#
_cell.length_a   1.000
_cell.length_b   1.000
_cell.length_c   1.000
_cell.angle_alpha   90.00
_cell.angle_beta   90.00
_cell.angle_gamma   90.00
#
_symmetry.space_group_name_H-M   'P 1'
#
loop_
_entity.id
_entity.type
_entity.pdbx_description
1 polymer ?
#
loop_
_entity_poly.entity_id
_entity_poly.type
_entity_poly.pdbx_seq_one_letter_code
_entity_poly.pdbx_strand_id
1 'polypeptide(L)'
;MAGRRSRLPELETAPKSIPLIETATLLSLVAAVVAVCLFAWIAQSVSRQQATNFDLSVRTHIHQYASPRMTKAMVAVSFLGEEGLAFSCIVAFAAFTKLRWRRATLWLVIAIAGALILNFTLKYAFHRLRPTPFFEPPLSDYSFPSGHALFSFCLYGVIAGLWADRVRSLAARITIWGA
;
A
#
# COMPACT_ATOMS: atom_id res chain seq x y z
N MET A 1 -35.76 -58.09 -22.12
CA MET A 1 -34.60 -57.28 -22.57
C MET A 1 -35.06 -55.84 -22.73
N ALA A 2 -34.78 -54.97 -21.75
CA ALA A 2 -35.10 -53.54 -21.81
C ALA A 2 -33.81 -52.75 -21.59
N GLY A 3 -33.40 -52.00 -22.62
CA GLY A 3 -32.12 -51.30 -22.68
C GLY A 3 -32.00 -50.21 -21.63
N ARG A 4 -31.00 -50.35 -20.77
CA ARG A 4 -30.58 -49.33 -19.79
C ARG A 4 -29.92 -48.19 -20.55
N ARG A 5 -30.66 -47.12 -20.83
CA ARG A 5 -30.11 -45.87 -21.39
C ARG A 5 -29.04 -45.33 -20.44
N SER A 6 -27.80 -45.28 -20.91
CA SER A 6 -26.68 -44.63 -20.24
C SER A 6 -26.97 -43.13 -20.16
N ARG A 7 -27.27 -42.63 -18.96
CA ARG A 7 -27.18 -41.19 -18.69
C ARG A 7 -25.70 -40.84 -18.65
N LEU A 8 -25.20 -40.23 -19.72
CA LEU A 8 -23.89 -39.59 -19.70
C LEU A 8 -23.88 -38.53 -18.59
N PRO A 9 -22.80 -38.41 -17.79
CA PRO A 9 -22.67 -37.33 -16.84
C PRO A 9 -22.73 -36.00 -17.59
N GLU A 10 -23.59 -35.11 -17.11
CA GLU A 10 -23.74 -33.74 -17.57
C GLU A 10 -22.34 -33.08 -17.56
N LEU A 11 -21.84 -32.74 -18.75
CA LEU A 11 -20.53 -32.13 -18.92
C LEU A 11 -20.45 -30.89 -18.03
N GLU A 12 -19.47 -30.89 -17.11
CA GLU A 12 -19.12 -29.73 -16.29
C GLU A 12 -19.15 -28.47 -17.16
N THR A 13 -20.06 -27.57 -16.83
CA THR A 13 -20.21 -26.28 -17.51
C THR A 13 -18.87 -25.56 -17.53
N ALA A 14 -18.51 -25.05 -18.72
CA ALA A 14 -17.22 -24.51 -19.09
C ALA A 14 -16.44 -23.76 -17.98
N PRO A 15 -15.11 -23.96 -17.88
CA PRO A 15 -14.28 -23.25 -16.92
C PRO A 15 -14.41 -21.74 -17.10
N LYS A 16 -14.52 -21.02 -15.98
CA LYS A 16 -14.54 -19.55 -15.93
C LYS A 16 -13.42 -19.01 -16.82
N SER A 17 -13.81 -18.26 -17.85
CA SER A 17 -13.04 -17.91 -19.05
C SER A 17 -11.59 -17.51 -18.79
N ILE A 18 -10.67 -18.41 -19.19
CA ILE A 18 -9.21 -18.23 -19.31
C ILE A 18 -8.80 -16.82 -19.82
N PRO A 19 -9.42 -16.21 -20.86
CA PRO A 19 -9.01 -14.89 -21.35
C PRO A 19 -9.20 -13.74 -20.34
N LEU A 20 -10.17 -13.83 -19.42
CA LEU A 20 -10.37 -12.80 -18.39
C LEU A 20 -9.28 -12.83 -17.32
N ILE A 21 -8.77 -14.02 -16.98
CA ILE A 21 -7.66 -14.18 -16.02
C ILE A 21 -6.35 -13.75 -16.66
N GLU A 22 -6.12 -14.12 -17.91
CA GLU A 22 -4.94 -13.71 -18.69
C GLU A 22 -4.87 -12.19 -18.85
N THR A 23 -5.96 -11.56 -19.29
CA THR A 23 -6.04 -10.09 -19.43
C THR A 23 -5.83 -9.37 -18.10
N ALA A 24 -6.45 -9.83 -17.01
CA ALA A 24 -6.24 -9.26 -15.68
C ALA A 24 -4.79 -9.40 -15.20
N THR A 25 -4.14 -10.54 -15.51
CA THR A 25 -2.73 -10.80 -15.15
C THR A 25 -1.78 -9.93 -15.97
N LEU A 26 -2.05 -9.75 -17.26
CA LEU A 26 -1.27 -8.86 -18.12
C LEU A 26 -1.43 -7.40 -17.68
N LEU A 27 -2.65 -6.96 -17.37
CA LEU A 27 -2.90 -5.61 -16.89
C LEU A 27 -2.20 -5.34 -15.55
N SER A 28 -2.23 -6.29 -14.61
CA SER A 28 -1.54 -6.14 -13.33
C SER A 28 -0.02 -6.14 -13.49
N LEU A 29 0.52 -6.93 -14.42
CA LEU A 29 1.94 -6.90 -14.76
C LEU A 29 2.36 -5.56 -15.37
N VAL A 30 1.61 -5.06 -16.35
CA VAL A 30 1.87 -3.74 -16.95
C VAL A 30 1.82 -2.64 -15.89
N ALA A 31 0.80 -2.65 -15.02
CA ALA A 31 0.70 -1.71 -13.91
C ALA A 31 1.90 -1.79 -12.96
N ALA A 32 2.37 -3.01 -12.63
CA ALA A 32 3.56 -3.21 -11.80
C ALA A 32 4.83 -2.67 -12.46
N VAL A 33 5.03 -2.92 -13.75
CA VAL A 33 6.18 -2.40 -14.51
C VAL A 33 6.16 -0.87 -14.53
N VAL A 34 5.01 -0.28 -14.82
CA VAL A 34 4.83 1.18 -14.82
C VAL A 34 5.15 1.76 -13.45
N ALA A 35 4.66 1.15 -12.36
CA ALA A 35 4.94 1.58 -10.99
C ALA A 35 6.44 1.53 -10.67
N VAL A 36 7.14 0.46 -11.07
CA VAL A 36 8.60 0.34 -10.89
C VAL A 36 9.36 1.40 -11.70
N CYS A 37 8.99 1.62 -12.96
CA CYS A 37 9.60 2.66 -13.79
C CYS A 37 9.38 4.06 -13.21
N LEU A 38 8.16 4.36 -12.76
CA LEU A 38 7.84 5.62 -12.10
C LEU A 38 8.67 5.80 -10.82
N PHE A 39 8.74 4.77 -9.98
CA PHE A 39 9.54 4.80 -8.76
C PHE A 39 11.03 5.02 -9.07
N ALA A 40 11.58 4.32 -10.07
CA ALA A 40 12.97 4.48 -10.48
C ALA A 40 13.26 5.90 -11.00
N TRP A 41 12.33 6.48 -11.75
CA TRP A 41 12.43 7.88 -12.20
C TRP A 41 12.45 8.85 -11.01
N ILE A 42 11.52 8.71 -10.06
CA ILE A 42 11.49 9.53 -8.83
C ILE A 42 12.80 9.36 -8.05
N ALA A 43 13.25 8.12 -7.83
CA ALA A 43 14.47 7.82 -7.11
C ALA A 43 15.71 8.44 -7.76
N GLN A 44 15.78 8.44 -9.09
CA GLN A 44 16.84 9.12 -9.83
C GLN A 44 16.78 10.64 -9.67
N SER A 45 15.60 11.25 -9.75
CA SER A 45 15.41 12.69 -9.55
C SER A 45 15.79 13.14 -8.13
N VAL A 46 15.49 12.30 -7.13
CA VAL A 46 15.88 12.47 -5.72
C VAL A 46 17.39 12.37 -5.57
N SER A 47 18.03 11.34 -6.14
CA SER A 47 19.48 11.14 -6.09
C SER A 47 20.26 12.29 -6.74
N ARG A 48 19.78 12.82 -7.86
CA ARG A 48 20.38 13.95 -8.58
C ARG A 48 20.01 15.32 -8.02
N GLN A 49 19.27 15.37 -6.91
CA GLN A 49 18.75 16.60 -6.28
C GLN A 49 17.87 17.46 -7.19
N GLN A 50 17.41 16.92 -8.33
CA GLN A 50 16.57 17.64 -9.30
C GLN A 50 15.18 17.93 -8.75
N ALA A 51 14.70 17.08 -7.83
CA ALA A 51 13.41 17.27 -7.17
C ALA A 51 13.41 18.36 -6.09
N THR A 52 14.57 18.85 -5.62
CA THR A 52 14.65 19.71 -4.44
C THR A 52 13.89 21.02 -4.58
N ASN A 53 14.01 21.71 -5.72
CA ASN A 53 13.31 22.97 -5.95
C ASN A 53 11.80 22.78 -6.04
N PHE A 54 11.37 21.70 -6.70
CA PHE A 54 9.96 21.34 -6.76
C PHE A 54 9.40 21.03 -5.37
N ASP A 55 10.09 20.20 -4.59
CA ASP A 55 9.68 19.82 -3.23
C ASP A 55 9.58 21.05 -2.31
N LEU A 56 10.56 21.97 -2.37
CA LEU A 56 10.56 23.19 -1.57
C LEU A 56 9.43 24.15 -1.98
N SER A 57 9.16 24.28 -3.29
CA SER A 57 8.07 25.10 -3.81
C SER A 57 6.72 24.57 -3.33
N VAL A 58 6.46 23.27 -3.51
CA VAL A 58 5.23 22.60 -3.06
C VAL A 58 5.07 22.71 -1.54
N ARG A 59 6.13 22.42 -0.79
CA ARG A 59 6.16 22.54 0.68
C ARG A 59 5.77 23.95 1.14
N THR A 60 6.37 24.97 0.54
CA THR A 60 6.14 26.37 0.91
C THR A 60 4.71 26.79 0.55
N HIS A 61 4.22 26.37 -0.62
CA HIS A 61 2.85 26.66 -1.04
C HIS A 61 1.81 26.03 -0.10
N ILE A 62 1.96 24.76 0.26
CA ILE A 62 1.06 24.09 1.22
C ILE A 62 1.12 24.79 2.59
N HIS A 63 2.31 25.21 3.02
CA HIS A 63 2.49 25.89 4.30
C HIS A 63 1.73 27.24 4.40
N GLN A 64 1.42 27.90 3.27
CA GLN A 64 0.63 29.14 3.26
C GLN A 64 -0.78 28.95 3.84
N TYR A 65 -1.30 27.72 3.85
CA TYR A 65 -2.62 27.38 4.40
C TYR A 65 -2.55 26.90 5.86
N ALA A 66 -1.37 26.92 6.49
CA ALA A 66 -1.19 26.46 7.85
C ALA A 66 -1.93 27.37 8.86
N SER A 67 -2.64 26.75 9.80
CA SER A 67 -3.27 27.42 10.94
C SER A 67 -3.19 26.50 12.16
N PRO A 68 -3.26 27.01 13.40
CA PRO A 68 -3.17 26.16 14.59
C PRO A 68 -4.20 25.01 14.62
N ARG A 69 -5.41 25.23 14.10
CA ARG A 69 -6.44 24.18 13.98
C ARG A 69 -6.06 23.13 12.94
N MET A 70 -5.61 23.57 11.76
CA MET A 70 -5.17 22.66 10.69
C MET A 70 -3.95 21.84 11.13
N THR A 71 -2.98 22.46 11.80
CA THR A 71 -1.80 21.79 12.34
C THR A 71 -2.20 20.69 13.33
N LYS A 72 -3.08 20.99 14.30
CA LYS A 72 -3.56 19.96 15.24
C LYS A 72 -4.27 18.80 14.53
N ALA A 73 -5.10 19.11 13.52
CA ALA A 73 -5.77 18.08 12.73
C ALA A 73 -4.76 17.20 11.97
N MET A 74 -3.78 17.81 11.30
CA MET A 74 -2.74 17.08 10.57
C MET A 74 -1.84 16.25 11.50
N VAL A 75 -1.50 16.74 12.69
CA VAL A 75 -0.77 15.96 13.71
C VAL A 75 -1.58 14.73 14.14
N ALA A 76 -2.89 14.88 14.37
CA ALA A 76 -3.76 13.75 14.70
C ALA A 76 -3.85 12.73 13.54
N VAL A 77 -3.86 13.19 12.28
CA VAL A 77 -3.79 12.31 11.10
C VAL A 77 -2.43 11.62 11.02
N SER A 78 -1.33 12.35 11.24
CA SER A 78 0.03 11.80 11.23
C SER A 78 0.23 10.72 12.29
N PHE A 79 -0.40 10.86 13.46
CA PHE A 79 -0.39 9.84 14.51
C PHE A 79 -0.84 8.46 14.00
N LEU A 80 -1.81 8.40 13.07
CA LEU A 80 -2.26 7.14 12.47
C LEU A 80 -1.21 6.45 11.61
N GLY A 81 -0.25 7.22 11.08
CA GLY A 81 0.89 6.72 10.29
C GLY A 81 2.18 6.55 11.11
N GLU A 82 2.18 7.00 12.37
CA GLU A 82 3.31 6.93 13.31
C GLU A 82 3.06 5.87 14.40
N GLU A 83 2.82 6.30 15.64
CA GLU A 83 2.58 5.45 16.80
C GLU A 83 1.32 4.60 16.61
N GLY A 84 0.28 5.18 16.02
CA GLY A 84 -0.97 4.50 15.69
C GLY A 84 -0.77 3.38 14.68
N LEU A 85 0.26 3.43 13.84
CA LEU A 85 0.54 2.38 12.86
C LEU A 85 1.06 1.11 13.53
N ALA A 86 2.01 1.24 14.46
CA ALA A 86 2.53 0.10 15.20
C ALA A 86 1.41 -0.59 15.99
N PHE A 87 0.58 0.19 16.68
CA PHE A 87 -0.60 -0.31 17.37
C PHE A 87 -1.56 -1.02 16.41
N SER A 88 -1.88 -0.40 15.27
CA SER A 88 -2.79 -0.98 14.26
C SER A 88 -2.25 -2.29 13.67
N CYS A 89 -0.94 -2.37 13.42
CA CYS A 89 -0.27 -3.60 13.00
C CYS A 89 -0.42 -4.72 14.04
N ILE A 90 -0.18 -4.42 15.32
CA ILE A 90 -0.30 -5.39 16.41
C ILE A 90 -1.74 -5.88 16.54
N VAL A 91 -2.72 -4.97 16.50
CA VAL A 91 -4.15 -5.31 16.58
C VAL A 91 -4.55 -6.18 15.38
N ALA A 92 -4.15 -5.82 14.16
CA ALA A 92 -4.44 -6.60 12.96
C ALA A 92 -3.80 -8.00 13.03
N PHE A 93 -2.55 -8.09 13.45
CA PHE A 93 -1.85 -9.36 13.63
C PHE A 93 -2.53 -10.26 14.67
N ALA A 94 -2.87 -9.72 15.84
CA ALA A 94 -3.58 -10.43 16.91
C ALA A 94 -4.97 -10.89 16.45
N ALA A 95 -5.71 -10.04 15.73
CA ALA A 95 -7.01 -10.40 15.17
C ALA A 95 -6.90 -11.55 14.16
N PHE A 96 -5.98 -11.46 13.19
CA PHE A 96 -5.82 -12.49 12.15
C PHE A 96 -5.35 -13.82 12.72
N THR A 97 -4.46 -13.80 13.71
CA THR A 97 -4.02 -15.02 14.40
C THR A 97 -5.13 -15.66 15.23
N LYS A 98 -5.88 -14.87 16.00
CA LYS A 98 -7.04 -15.35 16.78
C LYS A 98 -8.14 -15.94 15.89
N LEU A 99 -8.40 -15.32 14.74
CA LEU A 99 -9.35 -15.81 13.73
C LEU A 99 -8.80 -16.97 12.88
N ARG A 100 -7.55 -17.39 13.12
CA ARG A 100 -6.82 -18.43 12.37
C ARG A 100 -6.73 -18.15 10.86
N TRP A 101 -6.73 -16.88 10.47
CA TRP A 101 -6.54 -16.46 9.08
C TRP A 101 -5.07 -16.49 8.70
N ARG A 102 -4.48 -17.70 8.66
CA ARG A 102 -3.04 -17.91 8.45
C ARG A 102 -2.49 -17.18 7.24
N ARG A 103 -3.22 -17.19 6.12
CA ARG A 103 -2.83 -16.46 4.89
C ARG A 103 -2.76 -14.96 5.14
N ALA A 104 -3.79 -14.36 5.76
CA ALA A 104 -3.81 -12.93 6.07
C ALA A 104 -2.67 -12.52 7.00
N THR A 105 -2.40 -13.32 8.04
CA THR A 105 -1.26 -13.11 8.93
C THR A 105 0.07 -13.13 8.17
N LEU A 106 0.28 -14.14 7.30
CA LEU A 106 1.49 -14.23 6.48
C LEU A 106 1.65 -13.03 5.54
N TRP A 107 0.57 -12.63 4.85
CA TRP A 107 0.59 -11.45 3.98
C TRP A 107 0.96 -10.18 4.74
N LEU A 108 0.38 -9.97 5.93
CA LEU A 108 0.71 -8.82 6.77
C LEU A 108 2.19 -8.83 7.19
N VAL A 109 2.70 -9.97 7.65
CA VAL A 109 4.10 -10.11 8.07
C VAL A 109 5.05 -9.85 6.91
N ILE A 110 4.80 -10.46 5.75
CA ILE A 110 5.63 -10.28 4.55
C ILE A 110 5.60 -8.82 4.09
N ALA A 111 4.43 -8.19 4.06
CA ALA A 111 4.29 -6.81 3.64
C ALA A 111 5.04 -5.84 4.57
N ILE A 112 4.87 -5.98 5.90
CA ILE A 112 5.53 -5.10 6.87
C ILE A 112 7.04 -5.34 6.94
N ALA A 113 7.48 -6.61 6.91
CA ALA A 113 8.90 -6.94 6.89
C ALA A 113 9.56 -6.46 5.59
N GLY A 114 8.92 -6.65 4.45
CA GLY A 114 9.37 -6.15 3.15
C GLY A 114 9.45 -4.63 3.12
N ALA A 115 8.42 -3.93 3.63
CA ALA A 115 8.43 -2.48 3.77
C ALA A 115 9.57 -1.99 4.67
N LEU A 116 9.86 -2.69 5.76
CA LEU A 116 10.94 -2.35 6.69
C LEU A 116 12.30 -2.46 6.02
N ILE A 117 12.57 -3.61 5.37
CA ILE A 117 13.81 -3.83 4.63
C ILE A 117 13.97 -2.76 3.55
N LEU A 118 12.93 -2.56 2.72
CA LEU A 118 12.96 -1.59 1.64
C LEU A 118 13.19 -0.16 2.15
N ASN A 119 12.50 0.24 3.22
CA ASN A 119 12.65 1.56 3.83
C ASN A 119 14.09 1.80 4.29
N PHE A 120 14.69 0.86 5.03
CA PHE A 120 16.07 0.99 5.48
C PHE A 120 17.05 1.00 4.31
N THR A 121 16.92 0.04 3.38
CA THR A 121 17.80 -0.02 2.20
C THR A 121 17.79 1.30 1.43
N LEU A 122 16.62 1.86 1.14
CA LEU A 122 16.53 3.11 0.40
C LEU A 122 17.04 4.31 1.22
N LYS A 123 16.72 4.38 2.52
CA LYS A 123 17.23 5.45 3.39
C LYS A 123 18.76 5.50 3.37
N TYR A 124 19.42 4.35 3.50
CA TYR A 124 20.89 4.26 3.42
C TYR A 124 21.43 4.26 1.98
N ALA A 125 20.63 4.04 0.95
CA ALA A 125 21.09 4.21 -0.42
C ALA A 125 21.14 5.70 -0.82
N PHE A 126 20.11 6.47 -0.44
CA PHE A 126 19.96 7.86 -0.90
C PHE A 126 20.51 8.90 0.06
N HIS A 127 20.57 8.63 1.37
CA HIS A 127 21.09 9.55 2.38
C HIS A 127 20.48 10.97 2.31
N ARG A 128 19.22 11.07 1.86
CA ARG A 128 18.62 12.37 1.60
C ARG A 128 18.28 13.07 2.91
N LEU A 129 18.83 14.26 3.10
CA LEU A 129 18.53 15.11 4.25
C LEU A 129 17.06 15.56 4.24
N ARG A 130 16.50 15.76 5.43
CA ARG A 130 15.18 16.36 5.60
C ARG A 130 15.28 17.89 5.41
N PRO A 131 14.26 18.54 4.82
CA PRO A 131 14.19 19.99 4.81
C PRO A 131 14.07 20.53 6.23
N THR A 132 14.51 21.77 6.45
CA THR A 132 14.38 22.44 7.75
C THR A 132 12.91 22.50 8.18
N PRO A 133 12.56 21.96 9.36
CA PRO A 133 11.18 21.92 9.83
C PRO A 133 10.67 23.33 10.18
N PHE A 134 9.35 23.54 10.07
CA PHE A 134 8.72 24.82 10.39
C PHE A 134 8.37 25.00 11.87
N PHE A 135 8.16 23.89 12.61
CA PHE A 135 7.60 23.94 13.97
C PHE A 135 8.29 22.99 14.97
N GLU A 136 8.62 21.78 14.57
CA GLU A 136 9.20 20.74 15.44
C GLU A 136 10.70 20.53 15.17
N PRO A 137 11.47 19.97 16.12
CA PRO A 137 12.86 19.63 15.86
C PRO A 137 13.00 18.63 14.70
N PRO A 138 14.10 18.69 13.94
CA PRO A 138 14.31 17.77 12.84
C PRO A 138 14.44 16.33 13.38
N LEU A 139 13.71 15.40 12.77
CA LEU A 139 13.93 13.98 12.96
C LEU A 139 15.36 13.62 12.53
N SER A 140 16.00 12.72 13.26
CA SER A 140 17.41 12.32 13.06
C SER A 140 17.64 11.33 11.91
N ASP A 141 16.60 11.00 11.13
CA ASP A 141 16.63 10.02 10.05
C ASP A 141 16.53 10.66 8.64
N TYR A 142 16.85 9.88 7.60
CA TYR A 142 16.77 10.34 6.20
C TYR A 142 15.33 10.55 5.73
N SER A 143 15.12 11.48 4.79
CA SER A 143 13.78 11.88 4.32
C SER A 143 13.17 10.95 3.28
N PHE A 144 13.97 10.13 2.61
CA PHE A 144 13.52 9.30 1.48
C PHE A 144 13.76 7.80 1.71
N PRO A 145 12.75 6.94 1.49
CA PRO A 145 11.34 7.29 1.36
C PRO A 145 10.74 7.73 2.71
N SER A 146 9.49 8.21 2.68
CA SER A 146 8.72 8.41 3.91
C SER A 146 8.31 7.05 4.49
N GLY A 147 8.81 6.73 5.68
CA GLY A 147 8.44 5.50 6.38
C GLY A 147 6.95 5.44 6.69
N HIS A 148 6.37 6.53 7.19
CA HIS A 148 4.95 6.59 7.54
C HIS A 148 4.06 6.30 6.33
N ALA A 149 4.38 6.88 5.18
CA ALA A 149 3.64 6.64 3.95
C ALA A 149 3.77 5.19 3.48
N LEU A 150 4.99 4.65 3.45
CA LEU A 150 5.24 3.28 2.99
C LEU A 150 4.57 2.24 3.89
N PHE A 151 4.77 2.33 5.20
CA PHE A 151 4.16 1.38 6.14
C PHE A 151 2.63 1.49 6.15
N SER A 152 2.08 2.71 6.09
CA SER A 152 0.62 2.90 6.05
C SER A 152 0.03 2.27 4.80
N PHE A 153 0.64 2.51 3.64
CA PHE A 153 0.22 1.91 2.37
C PHE A 153 0.23 0.37 2.45
N CYS A 154 1.29 -0.22 3.00
CA CYS A 154 1.37 -1.68 3.14
C CYS A 154 0.34 -2.25 4.13
N LEU A 155 0.15 -1.64 5.30
CA LEU A 155 -0.81 -2.09 6.30
C LEU A 155 -2.25 -2.00 5.75
N TYR A 156 -2.66 -0.80 5.35
CA TYR A 156 -4.03 -0.55 4.91
C TYR A 156 -4.32 -1.23 3.57
N GLY A 157 -3.32 -1.36 2.68
CA GLY A 157 -3.44 -2.13 1.44
C GLY A 157 -3.71 -3.62 1.68
N VAL A 158 -3.04 -4.24 2.67
CA VAL A 158 -3.34 -5.64 3.05
C VAL A 158 -4.77 -5.76 3.60
N ILE A 159 -5.20 -4.83 4.46
CA ILE A 159 -6.55 -4.83 5.02
C ILE A 159 -7.60 -4.65 3.91
N ALA A 160 -7.42 -3.66 3.03
CA ALA A 160 -8.29 -3.37 1.89
C ALA A 160 -8.38 -4.59 0.95
N GLY A 161 -7.25 -5.21 0.61
CA GLY A 161 -7.24 -6.42 -0.23
C GLY A 161 -8.01 -7.58 0.38
N LEU A 162 -7.85 -7.81 1.68
CA LEU A 162 -8.57 -8.85 2.42
C LEU A 162 -10.08 -8.56 2.52
N TRP A 163 -10.48 -7.30 2.63
CA TRP A 163 -11.89 -6.92 2.64
C TRP A 163 -12.52 -7.00 1.26
N ALA A 164 -11.83 -6.49 0.24
CA ALA A 164 -12.27 -6.52 -1.16
C ALA A 164 -12.43 -7.94 -1.71
N ASP A 165 -11.72 -8.93 -1.17
CA ASP A 165 -11.88 -10.35 -1.51
C ASP A 165 -13.16 -10.97 -0.91
N ARG A 166 -13.70 -10.39 0.16
CA ARG A 166 -14.92 -10.87 0.84
C ARG A 166 -16.21 -10.28 0.33
N VAL A 167 -16.16 -9.22 -0.47
CA VAL A 167 -17.34 -8.57 -1.07
C VAL A 167 -17.50 -8.93 -2.54
N ARG A 168 -18.74 -9.26 -2.94
CA ARG A 168 -19.08 -9.60 -4.34
C ARG A 168 -19.35 -8.38 -5.22
N SER A 169 -19.75 -7.25 -4.63
CA SER A 169 -20.11 -6.03 -5.37
C SER A 169 -18.86 -5.29 -5.87
N LEU A 170 -18.81 -5.00 -7.16
CA LEU A 170 -17.73 -4.19 -7.75
C LEU A 170 -17.70 -2.78 -7.16
N ALA A 171 -18.86 -2.16 -6.94
CA ALA A 171 -18.95 -0.84 -6.31
C ALA A 171 -18.33 -0.86 -4.90
N ALA A 172 -18.66 -1.88 -4.10
CA ALA A 172 -18.08 -2.02 -2.76
C ALA A 172 -16.56 -2.20 -2.79
N ARG A 173 -16.02 -2.95 -3.77
CA ARG A 173 -14.58 -3.11 -3.95
C ARG A 173 -13.91 -1.78 -4.33
N ILE A 174 -14.51 -1.01 -5.22
CA ILE A 174 -14.01 0.33 -5.60
C ILE A 174 -14.00 1.25 -4.37
N THR A 175 -15.06 1.23 -3.56
CA THR A 175 -15.12 2.03 -2.33
C THR A 175 -14.05 1.63 -1.33
N ILE A 176 -13.80 0.33 -1.13
CA ILE A 176 -12.75 -0.14 -0.20
C ILE A 176 -11.35 0.32 -0.63
N TRP A 177 -11.08 0.36 -1.93
CA TRP A 177 -9.78 0.82 -2.46
C TRP A 177 -9.70 2.35 -2.60
N GLY A 178 -10.82 3.05 -2.59
CA GLY A 178 -10.89 4.51 -2.75
C GLY A 178 -11.11 5.31 -1.46
N ALA A 179 -11.42 4.63 -0.35
CA ALA A 179 -11.55 5.19 0.99
C ALA A 179 -10.21 5.23 1.72
#